data_AF-A0AAP9HAN4-F1
#
_entry.id   AF-A0AAP9HAN4-F1
#
_cell.length_a   1.000
_cell.length_b   1.000
_cell.length_c   1.000
_cell.angle_alpha   90.00
_cell.angle_beta   90.00
_cell.angle_gamma   90.00
#
_symmetry.space_group_name_H-M   'P 1'
#
loop_
_entity.id
_entity.type
_entity.pdbx_description
1 polymer ?
#
loop_
_entity_poly.entity_id
_entity_poly.type
_entity_poly.pdbx_seq_one_letter_code
_entity_poly.pdbx_strand_id
1 'polypeptide(L)'
;MQDELLYQRIGQIIYSCGPANASELFVKAKLFSATGAGEFEFDYLDDSGEPDWFEPDHLAVADLSEALRELQQHSVESGMPDGTAIWSKCEITVNVAEEKIDIVFQYE
;
A
#
# COMPACT_ATOMS: atom_id res chain seq x y z
N MET A 1 -6.33 10.46 -12.91
CA MET A 1 -6.33 11.75 -12.17
C MET A 1 -6.52 11.55 -10.67
N GLN A 2 -7.64 10.97 -10.18
CA GLN A 2 -7.83 10.75 -8.73
C GLN A 2 -7.07 9.53 -8.19
N ASP A 3 -7.02 8.43 -8.95
CA ASP A 3 -6.23 7.24 -8.57
C ASP A 3 -4.73 7.54 -8.52
N GLU A 4 -4.21 8.36 -9.44
CA GLU A 4 -2.79 8.77 -9.43
C GLU A 4 -2.43 9.54 -8.15
N LEU A 5 -3.32 10.42 -7.67
CA LEU A 5 -3.13 11.13 -6.41
C LEU A 5 -3.18 10.17 -5.21
N LEU A 6 -4.05 9.15 -5.24
CA LEU A 6 -4.09 8.11 -4.22
C LEU A 6 -2.82 7.28 -4.19
N TYR A 7 -2.29 6.89 -5.35
CA TYR A 7 -1.05 6.12 -5.46
C TYR A 7 0.13 6.94 -4.92
N GLN A 8 0.18 8.23 -5.26
CA GLN A 8 1.18 9.15 -4.72
C GLN A 8 1.06 9.29 -3.19
N ARG A 9 -0.16 9.44 -2.65
CA ARG A 9 -0.39 9.51 -1.19
C ARG A 9 0.06 8.24 -0.49
N ILE A 10 -0.29 7.07 -1.02
CA ILE A 10 0.12 5.75 -0.50
C ILE A 10 1.65 5.63 -0.51
N GLY A 11 2.28 5.96 -1.65
CA GLY A 11 3.74 5.90 -1.79
C GLY A 11 4.44 6.83 -0.81
N GLN A 12 3.90 8.04 -0.60
CA GLN A 12 4.46 9.00 0.34
C GLN A 12 4.34 8.54 1.80
N ILE A 13 3.22 7.92 2.19
CA ILE A 13 3.04 7.36 3.53
C ILE A 13 4.11 6.27 3.78
N ILE A 14 4.24 5.32 2.84
CA ILE A 14 5.19 4.20 2.95
C ILE A 14 6.63 4.70 2.96
N TYR A 15 6.98 5.65 2.10
CA TYR A 15 8.31 6.26 2.06
C TYR A 15 8.66 6.97 3.37
N SER A 16 7.70 7.69 3.94
CA SER A 16 7.93 8.52 5.13
C SER A 16 8.12 7.70 6.41
N CYS A 17 7.55 6.49 6.49
CA CYS A 17 7.73 5.59 7.63
C CYS A 17 8.83 4.53 7.42
N GLY A 18 9.41 4.47 6.22
CA GLY A 18 10.48 3.55 5.87
C GLY A 18 11.84 3.93 6.48
N PRO A 19 12.77 2.97 6.62
CA PRO A 19 14.14 3.25 7.04
C PRO A 19 14.87 4.19 6.07
N ALA A 20 15.74 5.06 6.59
CA ALA A 20 16.46 6.05 5.78
C ALA A 20 17.43 5.43 4.75
N ASN A 21 17.88 4.20 4.99
CA ASN A 21 18.75 3.43 4.10
C ASN A 21 17.99 2.49 3.16
N ALA A 22 16.65 2.56 3.10
CA ALA A 22 15.87 1.73 2.19
C ALA A 22 16.08 2.15 0.72
N SER A 23 16.39 1.18 -0.13
CA SER A 23 16.40 1.31 -1.59
C SER A 23 15.04 0.96 -2.20
N GLU A 24 14.35 -0.02 -1.61
CA GLU A 24 12.99 -0.44 -1.97
C GLU A 24 12.18 -0.76 -0.70
N LEU A 25 10.89 -0.43 -0.70
CA LEU A 25 9.95 -0.71 0.38
C LEU A 25 8.83 -1.61 -0.15
N PHE A 26 8.49 -2.63 0.63
CA PHE A 26 7.47 -3.61 0.30
C PHE A 26 6.42 -3.64 1.39
N VAL A 27 5.15 -3.53 1.01
CA VAL A 27 4.02 -3.64 1.93
C VAL A 27 3.05 -4.67 1.43
N LYS A 28 2.76 -5.68 2.25
CA LYS A 28 1.63 -6.58 2.03
C LYS A 28 0.50 -6.14 2.93
N ALA A 29 -0.65 -5.83 2.34
CA ALA A 29 -1.82 -5.42 3.07
C ALA A 29 -2.96 -6.40 2.84
N LYS A 30 -3.72 -6.67 3.90
CA LYS A 30 -4.98 -7.39 3.86
C LYS A 30 -6.04 -6.58 4.58
N LEU A 31 -7.06 -6.12 3.85
CA LEU A 31 -8.14 -5.31 4.37
C LEU A 31 -9.32 -6.19 4.82
N PHE A 32 -9.88 -5.88 5.98
CA PHE A 32 -11.04 -6.57 6.53
C PHE A 32 -12.31 -5.75 6.33
N SER A 33 -13.19 -6.24 5.46
CA SER A 33 -14.46 -5.58 5.09
C SER A 33 -15.38 -5.30 6.29
N ALA A 34 -15.28 -6.11 7.35
CA ALA A 34 -16.17 -6.05 8.51
C ALA A 34 -15.74 -5.04 9.59
N THR A 35 -14.44 -4.75 9.70
CA THR A 35 -13.90 -3.99 10.84
C THR A 35 -13.26 -2.67 10.41
N GLY A 36 -13.03 -2.46 9.11
CA GLY A 36 -12.29 -1.30 8.62
C GLY A 36 -10.82 -1.29 9.04
N ALA A 37 -10.33 -2.41 9.60
CA ALA A 37 -8.95 -2.64 9.96
C ALA A 37 -8.24 -3.44 8.86
N GLY A 38 -6.92 -3.54 8.94
CA GLY A 38 -6.12 -4.38 8.07
C GLY A 38 -4.94 -5.03 8.80
N GLU A 39 -4.44 -6.12 8.22
CA GLU A 39 -3.14 -6.69 8.54
C GLU A 39 -2.11 -6.14 7.56
N PHE A 40 -0.93 -5.80 8.07
CA PHE A 40 0.16 -5.23 7.29
C PHE A 40 1.49 -5.90 7.64
N GLU A 41 2.27 -6.21 6.62
CA GLU A 41 3.69 -6.58 6.72
C GLU A 41 4.53 -5.53 6.00
N PHE A 42 5.64 -5.12 6.61
CA PHE A 42 6.51 -4.06 6.12
C PHE A 42 7.94 -4.58 6.03
N ASP A 43 8.40 -4.76 4.81
CA ASP A 43 9.75 -5.22 4.47
C ASP A 43 10.46 -4.14 3.65
N TYR A 44 11.79 -4.17 3.62
CA TYR A 44 12.60 -3.29 2.79
C TYR A 44 13.86 -4.00 2.32
N LEU A 45 14.44 -3.48 1.22
CA LEU A 45 15.84 -3.75 0.86
C LEU A 45 16.64 -2.51 1.25
N ASP A 46 17.77 -2.69 1.92
CA ASP A 46 18.68 -1.59 2.21
C ASP A 46 19.49 -1.18 0.96
N ASP A 47 20.38 -0.19 1.11
CA ASP A 47 21.26 0.32 0.06
C ASP A 47 22.33 -0.69 -0.41
N SER A 48 22.53 -1.76 0.35
CA SER A 48 23.42 -2.88 0.05
C SER A 48 22.67 -4.06 -0.60
N GLY A 49 21.35 -3.96 -0.71
CA GLY A 49 20.46 -4.99 -1.25
C GLY A 49 20.18 -6.11 -0.25
N GLU A 50 20.41 -5.89 1.05
CA GLU A 50 20.06 -6.84 2.10
C GLU A 50 18.59 -6.64 2.53
N PRO A 51 17.78 -7.72 2.60
CA PRO A 51 16.40 -7.64 3.04
C PRO A 51 16.29 -7.59 4.56
N ASP A 52 15.39 -6.75 5.06
CA ASP A 52 15.05 -6.67 6.47
C ASP A 52 13.60 -6.15 6.64
N TRP A 53 13.07 -6.20 7.86
CA TRP A 53 11.71 -5.76 8.18
C TRP A 53 11.75 -4.49 9.05
N PHE A 54 10.65 -3.75 9.05
CA PHE A 54 10.50 -2.59 9.94
C PHE A 54 9.10 -2.51 10.53
N GLU A 55 8.97 -1.81 11.65
CA GLU A 55 7.68 -1.53 12.26
C GLU A 55 7.40 -0.03 12.15
N PRO A 56 6.44 0.40 11.29
CA PRO A 56 6.08 1.80 11.20
C PRO A 56 5.30 2.25 12.43
N ASP A 57 5.21 3.57 12.63
CA ASP A 57 4.40 4.10 13.71
C ASP A 57 2.89 3.89 13.46
N HIS A 58 2.10 3.94 14.54
CA HIS A 58 0.66 3.73 14.50
C HIS A 58 -0.11 4.73 13.62
N LEU A 59 0.42 5.95 13.42
CA LEU A 59 -0.23 6.94 12.56
C LEU A 59 -0.03 6.55 11.10
N ALA A 60 1.17 6.13 10.70
CA ALA A 60 1.44 5.64 9.36
C ALA A 60 0.54 4.44 8.98
N VAL A 61 0.31 3.50 9.91
CA VAL A 61 -0.60 2.36 9.68
C VAL A 61 -2.04 2.84 9.53
N ALA A 62 -2.48 3.80 10.35
CA ALA A 62 -3.83 4.36 10.27
C ALA A 62 -4.06 5.12 8.94
N ASP A 63 -3.11 5.97 8.55
CA ASP A 63 -3.14 6.75 7.31
C ASP A 63 -3.13 5.84 6.08
N LEU A 64 -2.29 4.79 6.10
CA LEU A 64 -2.25 3.80 5.02
C LEU A 64 -3.56 3.01 4.91
N SER A 65 -4.15 2.63 6.05
CA SER A 65 -5.45 1.94 6.09
C SER A 65 -6.57 2.80 5.49
N GLU A 66 -6.59 4.09 5.79
CA GLU A 66 -7.54 5.04 5.21
C GLU A 66 -7.34 5.18 3.70
N ALA A 67 -6.10 5.41 3.24
CA ALA A 67 -5.79 5.61 1.83
C ALA A 67 -6.11 4.37 0.97
N LEU A 68 -5.80 3.16 1.46
CA LEU A 68 -6.13 1.92 0.75
C LEU A 68 -7.64 1.66 0.68
N ARG A 69 -8.39 2.06 1.71
CA ARG A 69 -9.85 1.96 1.70
C ARG A 69 -10.48 2.96 0.73
N GLU A 70 -9.97 4.19 0.67
CA GLU A 70 -10.37 5.17 -0.33
C GLU A 70 -10.12 4.60 -1.74
N LEU A 71 -8.96 4.00 -1.99
CA LEU A 71 -8.63 3.33 -3.25
C LEU A 71 -9.56 2.15 -3.57
N GLN A 72 -9.91 1.34 -2.56
CA GLN A 72 -10.87 0.25 -2.71
C GLN A 72 -12.28 0.77 -3.09
N GLN A 73 -12.72 1.87 -2.48
CA GLN A 73 -14.00 2.52 -2.81
C GLN A 73 -14.01 3.10 -4.22
N HIS A 74 -12.93 3.78 -4.62
CA HIS A 74 -12.75 4.30 -5.98
C HIS A 74 -12.84 3.21 -7.05
N SER A 75 -12.32 2.02 -6.74
CA SER A 75 -12.40 0.84 -7.62
C SER A 75 -13.85 0.37 -7.83
N VAL A 76 -14.73 0.54 -6.82
CA VAL A 76 -16.15 0.19 -6.90
C VAL A 76 -16.95 1.24 -7.66
N GLU A 77 -16.70 2.53 -7.40
CA GLU A 77 -17.46 3.64 -7.98
C GLU A 77 -17.16 3.88 -9.47
N SER A 78 -15.93 3.58 -9.92
CA SER A 78 -15.50 3.78 -11.31
C SER A 78 -16.09 2.76 -12.30
N GLY A 79 -16.99 1.88 -11.83
CA GLY A 79 -17.83 1.04 -12.67
C GLY A 79 -17.12 -0.22 -13.15
N MET A 80 -17.23 -1.30 -12.37
CA MET A 80 -17.23 -2.64 -12.95
C MET A 80 -18.68 -3.11 -13.10
N PRO A 81 -19.16 -3.31 -14.34
CA PRO A 81 -20.46 -3.91 -14.56
C PRO A 81 -20.42 -5.36 -14.05
N ASP A 82 -21.37 -5.71 -13.17
CA ASP A 82 -21.70 -7.07 -12.78
C ASP A 82 -20.59 -7.86 -12.03
N GLY A 83 -20.47 -7.62 -10.72
CA GLY A 83 -20.11 -8.69 -9.77
C GLY A 83 -18.64 -9.14 -9.70
N THR A 84 -17.69 -8.29 -10.09
CA THR A 84 -16.26 -8.60 -9.86
C THR A 84 -15.92 -8.44 -8.38
N ALA A 85 -15.13 -9.37 -7.84
CA ALA A 85 -14.69 -9.35 -6.45
C ALA A 85 -14.02 -8.01 -6.11
N ILE A 86 -14.33 -7.45 -4.94
CA ILE A 86 -13.55 -6.36 -4.38
C ILE A 86 -12.23 -6.98 -3.89
N TRP A 87 -11.09 -6.42 -4.31
CA TRP A 87 -9.80 -6.91 -3.81
C TRP A 87 -9.75 -6.74 -2.29
N SER A 88 -9.29 -7.78 -1.60
CA SER A 88 -9.13 -7.77 -0.13
C SER A 88 -7.66 -7.75 0.28
N LYS A 89 -6.74 -7.93 -0.67
CA LYS A 89 -5.29 -7.87 -0.44
C LYS A 89 -4.59 -7.10 -1.55
N CYS A 90 -3.47 -6.48 -1.20
CA CYS A 90 -2.56 -5.92 -2.19
C CYS A 90 -1.10 -6.03 -1.74
N GLU A 91 -0.21 -6.06 -2.71
CA GLU A 91 1.23 -5.93 -2.53
C GLU A 91 1.67 -4.61 -3.14
N ILE A 92 2.41 -3.80 -2.38
CA ILE A 92 2.85 -2.47 -2.76
C ILE A 92 4.37 -2.47 -2.80
N THR A 93 4.94 -1.92 -3.85
CA THR A 93 6.38 -1.67 -3.96
C THR A 93 6.63 -0.20 -4.18
N VAL A 94 7.49 0.40 -3.35
CA VAL A 94 8.00 1.76 -3.55
C VAL A 94 9.48 1.68 -3.85
N ASN A 95 9.84 2.04 -5.08
CA ASN A 95 11.23 2.19 -5.48
C ASN A 95 11.69 3.63 -5.17
N VAL A 96 12.64 3.76 -4.26
CA VAL A 96 13.09 5.07 -3.76
C VAL A 96 13.86 5.84 -4.83
N ALA A 97 14.69 5.15 -5.63
CA ALA A 97 15.51 5.78 -6.65
C ALA A 97 14.71 6.25 -7.87
N GLU A 98 13.69 5.49 -8.27
CA GLU A 98 12.82 5.79 -9.40
C GLU A 98 11.63 6.69 -9.02
N GLU A 99 11.44 7.00 -7.73
CA GLU A 99 10.27 7.70 -7.19
C GLU A 99 8.96 7.07 -7.68
N LYS A 100 8.94 5.74 -7.73
CA LYS A 100 7.88 4.95 -8.37
C LYS A 100 7.17 4.08 -7.35
N ILE A 101 5.84 4.05 -7.46
CA ILE A 101 4.98 3.09 -6.76
C ILE A 101 4.36 2.11 -7.75
N ASP A 102 4.33 0.83 -7.35
CA ASP A 102 3.58 -0.23 -8.01
C ASP A 102 2.64 -0.89 -6.98
N ILE A 103 1.41 -1.21 -7.40
CA ILE A 103 0.41 -1.85 -6.54
C ILE A 103 -0.20 -3.03 -7.31
N VAL A 104 -0.07 -4.22 -6.74
CA VAL A 104 -0.65 -5.45 -7.27
C VAL A 104 -1.84 -5.86 -6.39
N PHE A 105 -3.05 -5.77 -6.93
CA PHE A 105 -4.27 -6.19 -6.25
C PHE A 105 -4.50 -7.70 -6.36
N GLN A 106 -4.94 -8.33 -5.28
CA GLN A 106 -5.34 -9.73 -5.25
C GLN A 106 -6.84 -9.82 -4.94
N TYR A 107 -7.52 -10.56 -5.80
CA TYR A 107 -8.96 -10.81 -5.77
C TYR A 107 -9.23 -12.24 -5.27
N GLU A 108 -10.31 -12.43 -4.52
CA GLU A 108 -10.78 -13.77 -4.08
C GLU A 108 -11.77 -14.38 -5.07
#